data_AF-A0A0F6Q8D5-F1
#
_entry.id   AF-A0A0F6Q8D5-F1
#
_cell.length_a   1.000
_cell.length_b   1.000
_cell.length_c   1.000
_cell.angle_alpha   90.00
_cell.angle_beta   90.00
_cell.angle_gamma   90.00
#
_symmetry.space_group_name_H-M   'P 1'
#
loop_
_entity.id
_entity.type
_entity.pdbx_description
1 polymer ?
#
loop_
_entity_poly.entity_id
_entity_poly.type
_entity_poly.pdbx_seq_one_letter_code
_entity_poly.pdbx_strand_id
1 'polypeptide(L)'
;MNQHLPKNLYDHFLLFHAACRILCSSDLALIYNEQAKHLLRWFFVLSGHLYGRQCQISNMHNLIHLADDVKTTGCSLSHLTTFPFENLLGKLKKKFVLAIDPWLKCVDVYTKRLIPSIRKQRCHRRSPC
;
A
#
# COMPACT_ATOMS: atom_id res chain seq x y z
N MET A 1 19.35 -5.81 18.84
CA MET A 1 18.89 -4.65 18.05
C MET A 1 17.67 -4.08 18.76
N ASN A 2 17.76 -2.86 19.30
CA ASN A 2 16.63 -2.24 19.99
C ASN A 2 15.54 -1.92 18.97
N GLN A 3 14.41 -2.61 19.05
CA GLN A 3 13.25 -2.51 18.15
C GLN A 3 12.41 -1.25 18.45
N HIS A 4 13.05 -0.11 18.67
CA HIS A 4 12.37 1.13 18.99
C HIS A 4 12.49 2.10 17.81
N LEU A 5 11.34 2.45 17.24
CA LEU A 5 11.25 3.48 16.23
C LEU A 5 11.66 4.82 16.86
N PRO A 6 12.56 5.59 16.23
CA PRO A 6 12.93 6.93 16.68
C PRO A 6 11.70 7.80 16.92
N LYS A 7 11.70 8.57 18.02
CA LYS A 7 10.54 9.36 18.47
C LYS A 7 9.96 10.25 17.37
N ASN A 8 10.82 10.90 16.59
CA ASN A 8 10.41 11.75 15.47
C ASN A 8 9.65 11.00 14.37
N LEU A 9 10.04 9.76 14.06
CA LEU A 9 9.35 8.92 13.08
C LEU A 9 8.02 8.40 13.63
N TYR A 10 7.99 8.08 14.93
CA TYR A 10 6.75 7.72 15.62
C TYR A 10 5.74 8.87 15.64
N ASP A 11 6.15 10.06 16.04
CA ASP A 11 5.29 11.25 16.09
C ASP A 11 4.80 11.62 14.68
N HIS A 12 5.66 11.47 13.67
CA HIS A 12 5.28 11.66 12.27
C HIS A 12 4.20 10.67 11.82
N PHE A 13 4.37 9.38 12.12
CA PHE A 13 3.35 8.37 11.82
C PHE A 13 2.04 8.64 12.57
N LEU A 14 2.12 9.15 13.81
CA LEU A 14 0.95 9.47 14.62
C LEU A 14 0.08 10.56 13.98
N LEU A 15 0.66 11.55 13.27
CA LEU A 15 -0.10 12.54 12.51
C LEU A 15 -1.00 11.88 11.46
N PHE A 16 -0.43 10.95 10.69
CA PHE A 16 -1.18 10.19 9.69
C PHE A 16 -2.26 9.32 10.33
N HIS A 17 -1.90 8.60 11.41
CA HIS A 17 -2.83 7.75 12.12
C HIS A 17 -4.04 8.53 12.67
N ALA A 18 -3.79 9.69 13.30
CA ALA A 18 -4.82 10.56 13.82
C ALA A 18 -5.76 11.06 12.71
N ALA A 19 -5.22 11.48 11.56
CA ALA A 19 -6.01 11.89 10.42
C ALA A 19 -6.92 10.77 9.91
N CYS A 20 -6.36 9.57 9.71
CA CYS A 20 -7.14 8.40 9.27
C CYS A 20 -8.20 8.02 10.29
N ARG A 21 -7.93 8.12 11.60
CA ARG A 21 -8.90 7.81 12.65
C ARG A 21 -10.10 8.75 12.64
N ILE A 22 -9.87 10.04 12.38
CA ILE A 22 -10.92 11.03 12.19
C ILE A 22 -11.75 10.68 10.94
N LEU A 23 -11.09 10.49 9.80
CA LEU A 23 -11.77 10.21 8.52
C LEU A 23 -12.52 8.87 8.52
N CYS A 24 -12.10 7.88 9.30
CA CYS A 24 -12.79 6.59 9.43
C CYS A 24 -14.00 6.62 10.37
N SER A 25 -14.19 7.66 11.19
CA SER A 25 -15.36 7.78 12.07
C SER A 25 -16.51 8.44 11.33
N SER A 26 -17.67 7.78 11.24
CA SER A 26 -18.89 8.34 10.61
C SER A 26 -19.24 9.74 11.13
N ASP A 27 -19.07 9.93 12.43
CA ASP A 27 -19.53 11.14 13.11
C ASP A 27 -18.51 12.27 12.98
N LEU A 28 -17.21 11.93 13.00
CA LEU A 28 -16.13 12.92 12.98
C LEU A 28 -15.64 13.25 11.56
N ALA A 29 -15.84 12.36 10.59
CA ALA A 29 -15.23 12.47 9.26
C ALA A 29 -15.62 13.74 8.50
N LEU A 30 -16.87 14.20 8.66
CA LEU A 30 -17.36 15.43 8.05
C LEU A 30 -17.13 16.65 8.95
N ILE A 31 -17.31 16.51 10.27
CA ILE A 31 -17.16 17.60 11.25
C ILE A 31 -15.71 18.08 11.32
N TYR A 32 -14.76 17.14 11.37
CA TYR A 32 -13.33 17.41 11.54
C TYR A 32 -12.53 17.16 10.25
N ASN A 33 -13.20 17.22 9.09
CA ASN A 33 -12.60 16.92 7.79
C ASN A 33 -11.38 17.83 7.50
N GLU A 34 -11.52 19.13 7.72
CA GLU A 34 -10.47 20.12 7.45
C GLU A 34 -9.25 19.94 8.37
N GLN A 35 -9.48 19.51 9.62
CA GLN A 35 -8.43 19.18 10.57
C GLN A 35 -7.68 17.93 10.12
N ALA A 36 -8.39 16.88 9.69
CA ALA A 36 -7.77 15.69 9.12
C ALA A 36 -6.95 16.02 7.86
N LYS A 37 -7.47 16.89 6.99
CA LYS A 37 -6.75 17.38 5.80
C LYS A 37 -5.47 18.12 6.16
N HIS A 38 -5.49 18.96 7.21
CA HIS A 38 -4.29 19.61 7.72
C HIS A 38 -3.26 18.60 8.21
N LEU A 39 -3.67 17.61 9.00
CA LEU A 39 -2.77 16.56 9.51
C LEU A 39 -2.10 15.78 8.35
N LEU A 40 -2.85 15.45 7.30
CA LEU A 40 -2.33 14.76 6.11
C LEU A 40 -1.33 15.62 5.32
N ARG A 41 -1.60 16.92 5.19
CA ARG A 41 -0.65 17.88 4.58
C ARG A 41 0.64 17.97 5.37
N TRP A 42 0.53 18.08 6.69
CA TRP A 42 1.69 18.12 7.58
C TRP A 42 2.52 16.83 7.50
N PHE A 43 1.86 15.68 7.47
CA PHE A 43 2.51 14.39 7.24
C PHE A 43 3.31 14.37 5.92
N PHE A 44 2.71 14.82 4.82
CA PHE A 44 3.38 14.89 3.51
C PHE A 44 4.57 15.85 3.47
N VAL A 45 4.47 17.01 4.11
CA VAL A 45 5.58 17.99 4.15
C VAL A 45 6.74 17.46 4.98
N LEU A 46 6.45 16.89 6.15
CA LEU A 46 7.46 16.34 7.05
C LEU A 46 8.14 15.09 6.50
N SER A 47 7.44 14.30 5.68
CA SER A 47 8.04 13.08 5.13
C SER A 47 9.24 13.36 4.21
N GLY A 48 9.23 14.47 3.49
CA GLY A 48 10.39 14.88 2.68
C GLY A 48 11.63 15.18 3.52
N HIS A 49 11.43 15.67 4.74
CA HIS A 49 12.51 15.97 5.69
C HIS A 49 13.00 14.71 6.43
N LEU A 50 12.09 13.81 6.79
CA LEU A 50 12.41 12.64 7.61
C LEU A 50 12.92 11.43 6.81
N TYR A 51 12.39 11.20 5.60
CA TYR A 51 12.73 10.05 4.75
C TYR A 51 13.43 10.46 3.45
N GLY A 52 13.53 11.76 3.19
CA GLY A 52 14.09 12.34 1.98
C GLY A 52 13.05 12.63 0.90
N ARG A 53 13.41 13.52 -0.03
CA ARG A 53 12.49 14.09 -1.02
C ARG A 53 11.94 13.06 -2.00
N GLN A 54 12.67 11.98 -2.25
CA GLN A 54 12.23 10.82 -3.03
C GLN A 54 10.96 10.13 -2.50
N CYS A 55 10.59 10.33 -1.22
CA CYS A 55 9.37 9.76 -0.65
C CYS A 55 8.11 10.58 -0.97
N GLN A 56 8.25 11.82 -1.45
CA GLN A 56 7.13 12.69 -1.82
C GLN A 56 6.64 12.40 -3.26
N ILE A 57 6.26 11.14 -3.50
CA ILE A 57 5.70 10.69 -4.78
C ILE A 57 4.18 10.86 -4.82
N SER A 58 3.58 10.66 -6.00
CA SER A 58 2.14 10.78 -6.22
C SER A 58 1.30 9.99 -5.20
N ASN A 59 1.69 8.74 -4.88
CA ASN A 59 0.98 7.94 -3.87
C ASN A 59 0.93 8.60 -2.48
N MET A 60 2.00 9.31 -2.11
CA MET A 60 2.08 10.05 -0.85
C MET A 60 1.23 11.33 -0.91
N HIS A 61 1.24 12.01 -2.05
CA HIS A 61 0.43 13.21 -2.29
C HIS A 61 -1.07 12.90 -2.24
N ASN A 62 -1.48 11.77 -2.81
CA ASN A 62 -2.88 11.32 -2.83
C ASN A 62 -3.47 11.16 -1.42
N LEU A 63 -2.64 10.91 -0.40
CA LEU A 63 -3.10 10.84 0.99
C LEU A 63 -3.77 12.14 1.45
N ILE A 64 -3.33 13.30 0.94
CA ILE A 64 -3.94 14.61 1.26
C ILE A 64 -5.38 14.70 0.77
N HIS A 65 -5.69 14.04 -0.36
CA HIS A 65 -7.00 14.10 -1.00
C HIS A 65 -8.03 13.14 -0.40
N LEU A 66 -7.63 12.23 0.50
CA LEU A 66 -8.58 11.37 1.21
C LEU A 66 -9.65 12.17 1.96
N ALA A 67 -9.30 13.34 2.50
CA ALA A 67 -10.26 14.23 3.14
C ALA A 67 -11.25 14.81 2.12
N ASP A 68 -10.78 15.16 0.91
CA ASP A 68 -11.62 15.66 -0.18
C ASP A 68 -12.59 14.58 -0.67
N ASP A 69 -12.14 13.33 -0.76
CA ASP A 69 -12.97 12.18 -1.16
C ASP A 69 -14.09 11.94 -0.14
N VAL A 70 -13.76 11.95 1.15
CA VAL A 70 -14.73 11.86 2.26
C VAL A 70 -15.76 12.99 2.20
N LYS A 71 -15.30 14.22 1.96
CA LYS A 71 -16.16 15.40 1.89
C LYS A 71 -17.08 15.37 0.66
N THR A 72 -16.55 14.93 -0.48
CA THR A 72 -17.28 14.86 -1.76
C THR A 72 -18.34 13.76 -1.75
N THR A 73 -18.01 12.60 -1.17
CA THR A 73 -18.93 11.46 -1.10
C THR A 73 -19.92 11.56 0.05
N GLY A 74 -19.65 12.41 1.05
CA GLY A 74 -20.49 12.56 2.24
C GLY A 74 -20.42 11.35 3.20
N CYS A 75 -19.45 10.45 3.02
CA CYS A 75 -19.32 9.21 3.78
C CYS A 75 -17.92 9.11 4.42
N SER A 76 -17.82 8.38 5.54
CA SER A 76 -16.53 8.13 6.17
C SER A 76 -15.60 7.32 5.27
N LEU A 77 -14.29 7.50 5.47
CA LEU A 77 -13.25 6.79 4.76
C LEU A 77 -13.40 5.28 4.87
N SER A 78 -13.85 4.77 6.02
CA SER A 78 -14.10 3.33 6.23
C SER A 78 -15.11 2.75 5.24
N HIS A 79 -16.10 3.53 4.78
CA HIS A 79 -17.08 3.12 3.78
C HIS A 79 -16.54 3.22 2.35
N LEU A 80 -15.64 4.16 2.09
CA LEU A 80 -15.00 4.34 0.78
C LEU A 80 -13.91 3.30 0.52
N THR A 81 -13.23 2.89 1.58
CA THR A 81 -12.10 1.97 1.50
C THR A 81 -12.54 0.53 1.36
N THR A 82 -11.69 -0.23 0.69
CA THR A 82 -11.85 -1.67 0.45
C THR A 82 -11.49 -2.54 1.66
N PHE A 83 -11.32 -1.97 2.87
CA PHE A 83 -10.91 -2.71 4.08
C PHE A 83 -11.74 -3.99 4.33
N PRO A 84 -13.09 -3.99 4.18
CA PRO A 84 -13.89 -5.20 4.38
C PRO A 84 -13.61 -6.29 3.33
N PHE A 85 -13.24 -5.89 2.10
CA PHE A 85 -13.04 -6.78 0.98
C PHE A 85 -11.62 -7.36 0.92
N GLU A 86 -10.62 -6.76 1.58
CA GLU A 86 -9.28 -7.37 1.70
C GLU A 86 -9.32 -8.74 2.39
N ASN A 87 -10.13 -8.88 3.44
CA ASN A 87 -10.34 -10.16 4.11
C ASN A 87 -11.01 -11.19 3.16
N LEU A 88 -11.96 -10.72 2.34
CA LEU A 88 -12.62 -11.58 1.35
C LEU A 88 -11.64 -12.03 0.26
N LEU A 89 -10.83 -11.13 -0.29
CA LEU A 89 -9.77 -11.47 -1.24
C LEU A 89 -8.76 -12.48 -0.68
N GLY A 90 -8.37 -12.32 0.59
CA GLY A 90 -7.50 -13.29 1.26
C GLY A 90 -8.13 -14.69 1.34
N LYS A 91 -9.42 -14.78 1.66
CA LYS A 91 -10.17 -16.04 1.68
C LYS A 91 -10.33 -16.63 0.27
N LEU A 92 -10.65 -15.80 -0.72
CA LEU A 92 -10.75 -16.21 -2.13
C LEU A 92 -9.41 -16.75 -2.63
N LYS A 93 -8.32 -16.02 -2.41
CA LYS A 93 -6.97 -16.45 -2.78
C LYS A 93 -6.64 -17.82 -2.18
N LYS A 94 -6.92 -18.04 -0.88
CA LYS A 94 -6.70 -19.36 -0.26
C LYS A 94 -7.51 -20.47 -0.93
N LYS A 95 -8.80 -20.22 -1.22
CA LYS A 95 -9.67 -21.20 -1.90
C LYS A 95 -9.22 -21.48 -3.33
N PHE A 96 -8.85 -20.46 -4.10
CA PHE A 96 -8.35 -20.62 -5.47
C PHE A 96 -6.97 -21.29 -5.49
N VAL A 97 -6.06 -20.95 -4.59
CA VAL A 97 -4.76 -21.64 -4.49
C VAL A 97 -4.96 -23.12 -4.14
N LEU A 98 -5.88 -23.46 -3.24
CA LEU A 98 -6.21 -24.87 -2.94
C LEU A 98 -6.87 -25.60 -4.12
N ALA A 99 -7.71 -24.90 -4.91
CA ALA A 99 -8.36 -25.48 -6.09
C ALA A 99 -7.38 -25.63 -7.27
N ILE A 100 -6.42 -24.72 -7.39
CA ILE A 100 -5.39 -24.73 -8.42
C ILE A 100 -4.22 -25.63 -7.98
N ASP A 101 -4.01 -25.94 -6.70
CA ASP A 101 -2.87 -26.70 -6.16
C ASP A 101 -2.54 -28.03 -6.89
N PRO A 102 -3.51 -28.86 -7.34
CA PRO A 102 -3.20 -30.03 -8.16
C PRO A 102 -2.55 -29.64 -9.50
N TRP A 103 -3.06 -28.57 -10.12
CA TRP A 103 -2.56 -28.03 -11.40
C TRP A 103 -1.31 -27.18 -11.23
N LEU A 104 -1.17 -26.41 -10.14
CA LEU A 104 -0.02 -25.57 -9.86
C LEU A 104 1.21 -26.41 -9.55
N LYS A 105 1.06 -27.57 -8.89
CA LYS A 105 2.16 -28.53 -8.74
C LYS A 105 2.61 -29.09 -10.09
N CYS A 106 1.68 -29.41 -10.99
CA CYS A 106 2.00 -29.86 -12.36
C CYS A 106 2.64 -28.74 -13.21
N VAL A 107 2.13 -27.52 -13.12
CA VAL A 107 2.65 -26.36 -13.84
C VAL A 107 4.00 -25.92 -13.29
N ASP A 108 4.21 -25.93 -11.97
CA ASP A 108 5.49 -25.58 -11.33
C ASP A 108 6.59 -26.60 -11.68
N VAL A 109 6.24 -27.89 -11.80
CA VAL A 109 7.12 -28.93 -12.37
C VAL A 109 7.45 -28.64 -13.84
N TYR A 110 6.48 -28.16 -14.62
CA TYR A 110 6.66 -27.84 -16.05
C TYR A 110 7.51 -26.57 -16.25
N THR A 111 7.24 -25.50 -15.50
CA THR A 111 7.99 -24.24 -15.56
C THR A 111 9.41 -24.40 -15.02
N LYS A 112 9.63 -25.14 -13.94
CA LYS A 112 11.00 -25.42 -13.44
C LYS A 112 11.82 -26.29 -14.39
N ARG A 113 11.19 -27.12 -15.24
CA ARG A 113 11.86 -27.89 -16.32
C ARG A 113 12.16 -27.07 -17.59
N LEU A 114 11.36 -26.04 -17.89
CA LEU A 114 11.52 -25.20 -19.09
C LEU A 114 12.45 -23.99 -18.90
N ILE A 115 12.64 -23.51 -17.67
CA ILE A 115 13.52 -22.35 -17.40
C ILE A 115 15.02 -22.64 -17.67
N PRO A 116 15.58 -23.86 -17.47
CA PRO A 116 16.96 -24.15 -17.81
C PRO A 116 17.27 -24.13 -19.32
N SER A 117 16.30 -24.43 -20.19
CA SER A 117 16.52 -24.47 -21.65
C SER A 117 16.51 -23.08 -22.30
N ILE A 118 15.75 -22.12 -21.76
CA ILE A 118 15.69 -20.74 -22.28
C ILE A 118 16.92 -19.92 -21.85
N ARG A 119 17.56 -20.27 -20.72
CA ARG A 119 18.72 -19.52 -20.21
C ARG A 119 20.05 -19.86 -20.92
N LYS A 120 20.16 -21.02 -21.58
CA LYS A 120 21.38 -21.40 -22.34
C LYS A 120 21.48 -20.78 -23.75
N GLN A 121 20.39 -20.33 -24.35
CA GLN A 121 20.44 -19.75 -25.71
C GLN A 121 20.80 -18.25 -25.74
N ARG A 122 20.83 -17.55 -24.61
CA ARG A 122 21.13 -16.11 -24.55
C ARG A 122 22.60 -15.74 -24.29
N CYS A 123 23.47 -16.71 -24.05
CA CYS A 123 24.89 -16.43 -23.76
C CYS A 123 25.82 -16.50 -25.00
N HIS A 124 25.32 -16.76 -26.21
CA HIS A 124 26.14 -16.84 -27.42
C HIS A 124 26.00 -15.69 -28.43
N ARG A 125 25.37 -14.57 -28.06
CA ARG A 125 25.39 -13.35 -28.90
C ARG A 125 25.71 -12.10 -28.10
N ARG A 126 26.94 -12.00 -27.63
CA ARG A 126 27.69 -10.74 -27.55
C ARG A 126 29.14 -11.04 -27.92
N SER A 127 29.46 -10.85 -29.19
CA SER A 127 30.84 -10.74 -29.68
C SER A 127 31.50 -9.48 -29.09
N PRO A 128 32.83 -9.48 -28.94
CA PRO A 128 33.58 -8.31 -28.51
C PRO A 128 33.91 -7.42 -29.71
N CYS A 129 33.44 -6.17 -29.67
CA CYS A 129 34.07 -4.96 -30.23
C CYS A 129 33.57 -3.78 -29.39
#